data_AF-A0A672FGT8-F1
#
_entry.id   AF-A0A672FGT8-F1
#
_cell.length_a   1.000
_cell.length_b   1.000
_cell.length_c   1.000
_cell.angle_alpha   90.00
_cell.angle_beta   90.00
_cell.angle_gamma   90.00
#
_symmetry.space_group_name_H-M   'P 1'
#
loop_
_entity.id
_entity.type
_entity.pdbx_description
1 polymer ?
#
loop_
_entity_poly.entity_id
_entity_poly.type
_entity_poly.pdbx_seq_one_letter_code
_entity_poly.pdbx_strand_id
1 'polypeptide(L)'
;MLTRVAGLSVNMAEDDSLQSQTEDSEPVVNRWILDYYIFRALQCFERSQYQEFCSVKLLLDQLLTRPVENSGSIPTKIQVLQFLSWINNQDNGIVDKNDHI
;
A
#
# COMPACT_ATOMS: atom_id res chain seq x y z
N MET A 1 -24.56 -14.33 68.69
CA MET A 1 -23.23 -13.70 68.54
C MET A 1 -23.30 -12.74 67.37
N LEU A 2 -23.19 -11.44 67.67
CA LEU A 2 -23.12 -10.35 66.70
C LEU A 2 -21.71 -10.28 66.13
N THR A 3 -21.57 -10.32 64.80
CA THR A 3 -20.44 -9.68 64.14
C THR A 3 -20.93 -8.97 62.89
N ARG A 4 -21.12 -7.66 63.05
CA ARG A 4 -21.31 -6.68 61.98
C ARG A 4 -19.89 -6.27 61.56
N VAL A 5 -19.50 -6.49 60.31
CA VAL A 5 -18.36 -5.79 59.71
C VAL A 5 -18.90 -4.98 58.54
N ALA A 6 -18.79 -3.67 58.68
CA ALA A 6 -19.03 -2.71 57.62
C ALA A 6 -18.00 -2.92 56.52
N GLY A 7 -18.47 -3.15 55.30
CA GLY A 7 -17.68 -3.16 54.08
C GLY A 7 -18.41 -2.34 53.01
N LEU A 8 -18.58 -1.05 53.28
CA LEU A 8 -18.86 -0.06 52.25
C LEU A 8 -17.55 0.16 51.49
N SER A 9 -17.47 -0.36 50.27
CA SER A 9 -16.66 0.23 49.21
C SER A 9 -17.38 -0.04 47.90
N VAL A 10 -18.38 0.80 47.61
CA VAL A 10 -18.83 1.00 46.23
C VAL A 10 -17.71 1.76 45.56
N ASN A 11 -16.79 1.02 44.93
CA ASN A 11 -15.82 1.61 44.02
C ASN A 11 -16.47 1.56 42.64
N MET A 12 -17.10 2.68 42.28
CA MET A 12 -17.34 3.07 40.89
C MET A 12 -15.97 3.10 40.19
N ALA A 13 -15.67 2.05 39.46
CA ALA A 13 -14.74 2.12 38.34
C ALA A 13 -15.62 2.04 37.10
N GLU A 14 -16.08 3.20 36.64
CA GLU A 14 -16.34 3.42 35.22
C GLU A 14 -14.98 3.24 34.53
N ASP A 15 -14.63 1.98 34.24
CA ASP A 15 -13.60 1.69 33.27
C ASP A 15 -14.25 1.91 31.92
N ASP A 16 -14.32 3.19 31.55
CA ASP A 16 -14.60 3.67 30.20
C ASP A 16 -13.41 3.27 29.32
N SER A 17 -13.23 1.95 29.19
CA SER A 17 -12.38 1.30 28.21
C SER A 17 -13.11 1.35 26.87
N LEU A 18 -13.46 2.57 26.45
CA LEU A 18 -13.44 2.94 25.04
C LEU A 18 -11.98 2.90 24.61
N GLN A 19 -11.43 1.70 24.59
CA GLN A 19 -10.28 1.36 23.79
C GLN A 19 -10.75 1.65 22.37
N SER A 20 -10.49 2.87 21.90
CA SER A 20 -10.63 3.21 20.50
C SER A 20 -9.80 2.16 19.79
N GLN A 21 -10.48 1.18 19.22
CA GLN A 21 -9.93 0.29 18.22
C GLN A 21 -9.63 1.24 17.07
N THR A 22 -8.49 1.95 17.14
CA THR A 22 -7.86 2.51 15.95
C THR A 22 -7.46 1.30 15.15
N GLU A 23 -8.42 0.78 14.38
CA GLU A 23 -8.16 -0.15 13.31
C GLU A 23 -6.98 0.42 12.54
N ASP A 24 -5.91 -0.36 12.39
CA ASP A 24 -4.73 0.07 11.64
C ASP A 24 -5.21 0.53 10.26
N SER A 25 -5.25 1.84 10.05
CA SER A 25 -5.71 2.43 8.80
C SER A 25 -4.61 2.41 7.75
N GLU A 26 -3.36 2.18 8.16
CA GLU A 26 -2.20 2.16 7.28
C GLU A 26 -2.37 1.17 6.10
N PRO A 27 -2.74 -0.11 6.29
CA PRO A 27 -2.98 -1.04 5.18
C PRO A 27 -4.07 -0.57 4.21
N VAL A 28 -5.11 0.09 4.73
CA VAL A 28 -6.23 0.61 3.94
C VAL A 28 -5.79 1.79 3.09
N VAL A 29 -5.11 2.75 3.70
CA VAL A 29 -4.57 3.93 3.01
C VAL A 29 -3.50 3.51 1.99
N ASN A 30 -2.60 2.58 2.34
CA ASN A 30 -1.61 2.07 1.42
C ASN A 30 -2.25 1.38 0.20
N ARG A 31 -3.36 0.65 0.38
CA ARG A 31 -4.14 0.09 -0.74
C ARG A 31 -4.68 1.19 -1.66
N TRP A 32 -5.26 2.25 -1.10
CA TRP A 32 -5.78 3.37 -1.90
C TRP A 32 -4.67 4.09 -2.68
N ILE A 33 -3.53 4.32 -2.03
CA ILE A 33 -2.35 4.92 -2.67
C ILE A 33 -1.85 4.00 -3.80
N LEU A 34 -1.77 2.69 -3.56
CA LEU A 34 -1.36 1.70 -4.55
C LEU A 34 -2.28 1.75 -5.78
N ASP A 35 -3.60 1.69 -5.57
CA ASP A 35 -4.59 1.74 -6.65
C ASP A 35 -4.49 3.03 -7.46
N TYR A 36 -4.32 4.17 -6.79
CA TYR A 36 -4.14 5.45 -7.45
C TYR A 36 -2.88 5.49 -8.33
N TYR A 37 -1.74 5.05 -7.81
CA TYR A 37 -0.49 5.10 -8.56
C TYR A 37 -0.42 4.04 -9.67
N ILE A 38 -1.09 2.90 -9.52
CA ILE A 38 -1.28 1.95 -10.62
C ILE A 38 -2.04 2.63 -11.76
N PHE A 39 -3.15 3.29 -11.46
CA PHE A 39 -3.91 4.05 -12.46
C PHE A 39 -3.05 5.13 -13.14
N ARG A 40 -2.27 5.88 -12.35
CA ARG A 40 -1.34 6.89 -12.88
C ARG A 40 -0.27 6.29 -13.78
N ALA A 41 0.29 5.15 -13.42
CA ALA A 41 1.29 4.45 -14.24
C ALA A 41 0.69 4.05 -15.60
N LEU A 42 -0.53 3.50 -15.62
CA LEU A 42 -1.22 3.17 -16.86
C LEU A 42 -1.43 4.41 -17.75
N GLN A 43 -1.86 5.53 -17.17
CA GLN A 43 -2.01 6.79 -17.92
C GLN A 43 -0.69 7.30 -18.50
N CYS A 44 0.41 7.19 -17.76
CA CYS A 44 1.74 7.56 -18.27
C CYS A 44 2.13 6.66 -19.44
N PHE A 45 1.90 5.35 -19.33
CA PHE A 45 2.20 4.39 -20.39
C PHE A 45 1.38 4.67 -21.66
N GLU A 46 0.07 4.91 -21.54
CA GLU A 46 -0.81 5.27 -22.67
C GLU A 46 -0.39 6.56 -23.38
N ARG A 47 0.22 7.50 -22.65
CA ARG A 47 0.71 8.78 -23.20
C ARG A 47 2.16 8.74 -23.65
N SER A 48 2.78 7.54 -23.67
CA SER A 48 4.20 7.35 -23.96
C SER A 48 5.14 8.16 -23.05
N GLN A 49 4.69 8.50 -21.84
CA GLN A 49 5.45 9.19 -20.79
C GLN A 49 6.25 8.18 -19.98
N TYR A 50 7.23 7.54 -20.64
CA TYR A 50 7.93 6.38 -20.08
C TYR A 50 8.84 6.71 -18.89
N GLN A 51 9.42 7.92 -18.86
CA GLN A 51 10.24 8.37 -17.73
C GLN A 51 9.39 8.56 -16.47
N GLU A 52 8.21 9.16 -16.62
CA GLU A 52 7.23 9.32 -15.55
C GLU A 52 6.67 7.95 -15.10
N PHE A 53 6.39 7.05 -16.05
CA PHE A 53 5.99 5.67 -15.75
C PHE A 53 7.04 4.97 -14.86
N CYS A 54 8.32 5.03 -15.22
CA CYS A 54 9.41 4.44 -14.42
C CYS A 54 9.49 5.05 -13.01
N SER A 55 9.28 6.37 -12.90
CA SER A 55 9.28 7.06 -11.61
C SER A 55 8.12 6.63 -10.72
N VAL A 56 6.91 6.48 -11.28
CA VAL A 56 5.73 5.98 -10.56
C VAL A 56 5.91 4.52 -10.14
N LYS A 57 6.48 3.68 -11.02
CA LYS A 57 6.80 2.29 -10.71
C LYS A 57 7.75 2.18 -9.51
N LEU A 58 8.81 2.99 -9.45
CA LEU A 58 9.74 3.00 -8.33
C LEU A 58 9.04 3.34 -7.00
N LEU A 59 8.10 4.30 -7.03
CA LEU A 59 7.29 4.64 -5.85
C LEU A 59 6.41 3.47 -5.42
N LEU A 60 5.77 2.79 -6.38
CA LEU A 60 4.96 1.59 -6.11
C LEU A 60 5.81 0.46 -5.49
N ASP A 61 7.02 0.22 -6.00
CA ASP A 61 7.92 -0.80 -5.47
C ASP A 61 8.31 -0.49 -4.01
N GLN A 62 8.51 0.80 -3.67
CA GLN A 62 8.73 1.23 -2.27
C GLN A 62 7.48 1.04 -1.41
N LEU A 63 6.29 1.36 -1.92
CA LEU A 63 5.03 1.23 -1.18
C LEU A 63 4.73 -0.24 -0.83
N LEU A 64 5.08 -1.18 -1.72
CA LEU A 64 4.90 -2.61 -1.50
C LEU A 64 5.79 -3.20 -0.40
N THR A 65 6.76 -2.42 0.13
CA THR A 65 7.52 -2.81 1.33
C THR A 65 6.75 -2.58 2.63
N ARG A 66 5.59 -1.91 2.56
CA ARG A 66 4.71 -1.60 3.70
C ARG A 66 3.51 -2.54 3.77
N PRO A 67 2.82 -2.63 4.92
CA PRO A 67 1.56 -3.35 5.01
C PRO A 67 0.53 -2.80 4.02
N VAL A 68 -0.07 -3.66 3.21
CA VAL A 68 -1.16 -3.31 2.29
C VAL A 68 -2.33 -4.23 2.56
N GLU A 69 -3.54 -3.69 2.62
CA GLU A 69 -4.74 -4.52 2.78
C GLU A 69 -4.83 -5.52 1.63
N ASN A 70 -5.05 -6.79 1.98
CA ASN A 70 -5.16 -7.85 1.01
C ASN A 70 -6.43 -7.69 0.16
N SER A 71 -6.25 -7.31 -1.10
CA SER A 71 -7.28 -7.38 -2.13
C SER A 71 -6.83 -8.36 -3.19
N GLY A 72 -7.70 -9.31 -3.55
CA GLY A 72 -7.40 -10.36 -4.53
C GLY A 72 -6.99 -9.84 -5.92
N SER A 73 -7.22 -8.55 -6.20
CA SER A 73 -6.83 -7.91 -7.47
C SER A 73 -5.39 -7.36 -7.49
N ILE A 74 -4.77 -7.13 -6.33
CA ILE A 74 -3.45 -6.50 -6.22
C ILE A 74 -2.35 -7.29 -6.97
N PRO A 75 -2.24 -8.62 -6.81
CA PRO A 75 -1.21 -9.40 -7.49
C PRO A 75 -1.27 -9.26 -9.01
N THR A 76 -2.49 -9.30 -9.57
CA THR A 76 -2.71 -9.13 -11.01
C THR A 76 -2.28 -7.75 -11.49
N LYS A 77 -2.62 -6.68 -10.74
CA LYS A 77 -2.21 -5.32 -11.11
C LYS A 77 -0.69 -5.14 -11.10
N ILE A 78 0.00 -5.74 -10.12
CA ILE A 78 1.47 -5.72 -10.06
C ILE A 78 2.07 -6.44 -11.28
N GLN A 79 1.54 -7.61 -11.65
CA GLN A 79 2.00 -8.37 -12.81
C GLN A 79 1.83 -7.57 -14.12
N VAL A 80 0.71 -6.86 -14.29
CA VAL A 80 0.50 -5.99 -15.46
C VAL A 80 1.57 -4.89 -15.49
N LEU A 81 1.86 -4.23 -14.37
CA LEU A 81 2.90 -3.19 -14.34
C LEU A 81 4.30 -3.74 -14.60
N GLN A 82 4.61 -4.94 -14.13
CA GLN A 82 5.88 -5.62 -14.44
C GLN A 82 5.99 -5.93 -15.93
N PHE A 83 4.91 -6.41 -16.54
CA PHE A 83 4.85 -6.68 -17.97
C PHE A 83 5.03 -5.41 -18.82
N LEU A 84 4.35 -4.31 -18.46
CA LEU A 84 4.51 -3.02 -19.14
C LEU A 84 5.93 -2.45 -19.00
N SER A 85 6.54 -2.60 -17.83
CA SER A 85 7.94 -2.22 -17.61
C SER A 85 8.90 -3.04 -18.47
N TRP A 86 8.61 -4.34 -18.65
CA TRP A 86 9.40 -5.19 -19.53
C TRP A 86 9.30 -4.74 -20.98
N ILE A 87 8.09 -4.44 -21.49
CA ILE A 87 7.90 -3.89 -22.84
C ILE A 87 8.73 -2.60 -23.02
N ASN A 88 8.60 -1.66 -22.09
CA ASN A 88 9.32 -0.39 -22.12
C ASN A 88 10.85 -0.58 -22.18
N ASN A 89 11.39 -1.55 -21.43
CA ASN A 89 12.82 -1.82 -21.40
C ASN A 89 13.34 -2.53 -22.67
N GLN A 90 12.50 -3.33 -23.33
CA GLN A 90 12.87 -3.98 -24.60
C GLN A 90 12.99 -2.95 -25.74
N ASP A 91 12.15 -1.92 -25.78
CA ASP A 91 12.20 -0.85 -26.79
C ASP A 91 13.50 -0.02 -26.66
N ASN A 92 13.88 0.33 -25.43
CA ASN A 92 15.12 1.06 -25.15
C ASN A 92 16.39 0.23 -25.43
N GLY A 93 16.30 -1.09 -25.45
CA GLY A 93 17.44 -1.99 -25.70
C GLY A 93 17.85 -2.15 -27.16
N ILE A 94 17.11 -1.58 -28.11
CA ILE A 94 17.41 -1.65 -29.55
C ILE A 94 18.37 -0.52 -29.98
N VAL A 95 18.43 0.59 -29.24
CA VAL A 95 19.23 1.77 -29.60
C VAL A 95 20.73 1.59 -29.28
N ASP A 96 21.09 0.68 -28.36
CA ASP A 96 22.45 0.56 -27.82
C ASP A 96 23.38 -0.41 -28.59
N LYS A 97 22.95 -0.92 -29.78
CA LYS A 97 23.70 -1.95 -30.51
C LYS A 97 24.44 -1.49 -31.77
N ASN A 98 24.42 -0.20 -32.11
CA ASN A 98 25.01 0.28 -33.38
C ASN A 98 26.22 1.22 -33.28
N ASP A 99 26.78 1.49 -32.09
CA ASP A 99 27.91 2.44 -31.95
C ASP A 99 29.32 1.81 -31.88
N HIS A 100 29.49 0.56 -32.27
CA HIS A 100 30.80 -0.10 -32.31
C HIS A 100 31.08 -0.84 -33.64
N ILE A 101 31.23 -0.07 -34.73
CA ILE A 101 32.05 -0.48 -35.89
C ILE A 101 33.08 0.61 -36.18
#